data_AF-A0A2P5GVG5-F1
#
_entry.id   AF-A0A2P5GVG5-F1
#
_cell.length_a   1.000
_cell.length_b   1.000
_cell.length_c   1.000
_cell.angle_alpha   90.00
_cell.angle_beta   90.00
_cell.angle_gamma   90.00
#
_symmetry.space_group_name_H-M   'P 1'
#
loop_
_entity.id
_entity.type
_entity.pdbx_description
1 polymer ?
#
loop_
_entity_poly.entity_id
_entity_poly.type
_entity_poly.pdbx_seq_one_letter_code
_entity_poly.pdbx_strand_id
1 'polypeptide(L)'
;MKSLNFALKIDVEPVIIVASHHVVEISIKDESLGFIYIALGEKDASCVIPFTHLGEMKAVDCFQCALKMLFAERAFLRVDQIDIAEDVQSTDLKSVLIEAVSKASKNKVH
;
A
#
# COMPACT_ATOMS: atom_id res chain seq x y z
N MET A 1 2.49 -32.56 -5.84
CA MET A 1 2.25 -31.81 -4.57
C MET A 1 1.00 -30.98 -4.75
N LYS A 2 0.07 -30.99 -3.80
CA LYS A 2 -1.11 -30.10 -3.84
C LYS A 2 -0.66 -28.69 -3.45
N SER A 3 -0.94 -27.67 -4.26
CA SER A 3 -0.71 -26.29 -3.84
C SER A 3 -1.81 -25.90 -2.85
N LEU A 4 -1.43 -25.28 -1.75
CA LEU A 4 -2.36 -24.66 -0.83
C LEU A 4 -2.51 -23.21 -1.26
N ASN A 5 -3.67 -22.87 -1.82
CA ASN A 5 -3.99 -21.50 -2.18
C ASN A 5 -4.89 -20.94 -1.07
N PHE A 6 -4.49 -19.83 -0.47
CA PHE A 6 -5.29 -19.11 0.52
C PHE A 6 -5.33 -17.63 0.14
N ALA A 7 -6.44 -16.98 0.44
CA ALA A 7 -6.62 -15.55 0.24
C ALA A 7 -6.57 -14.84 1.60
N LEU A 8 -5.93 -13.68 1.64
CA LEU A 8 -5.87 -12.83 2.82
C LEU A 8 -6.47 -11.47 2.49
N LYS A 9 -7.21 -10.91 3.45
CA LYS A 9 -7.60 -9.51 3.43
C LYS A 9 -6.46 -8.69 4.03
N ILE A 10 -6.06 -7.65 3.31
CA ILE A 10 -5.16 -6.61 3.80
C ILE A 10 -5.99 -5.39 4.21
N ASP A 11 -5.53 -4.70 5.24
CA ASP A 11 -6.05 -3.41 5.64
C ASP A 11 -5.03 -2.34 5.23
N VAL A 12 -5.53 -1.21 4.73
CA VAL A 12 -4.71 -0.10 4.22
C VAL A 12 -5.16 1.18 4.90
N GLU A 13 -4.30 1.77 5.72
CA GLU A 13 -4.62 2.96 6.50
C GLU A 13 -3.70 4.13 6.11
N PRO A 14 -4.24 5.29 5.70
CA PRO A 14 -3.41 6.47 5.47
C PRO A 14 -2.84 7.02 6.79
N VAL A 15 -1.52 7.20 6.84
CA VAL A 15 -0.80 7.71 8.03
C VAL A 15 -0.30 9.13 7.81
N ILE A 16 0.20 9.43 6.60
CA ILE A 16 0.65 10.77 6.21
C ILE A 16 0.02 11.12 4.87
N ILE A 17 -0.64 12.27 4.81
CA ILE A 17 -1.26 12.79 3.58
C ILE A 17 -0.82 14.24 3.41
N VAL A 18 0.01 14.49 2.40
CA VAL A 18 0.40 15.83 1.99
C VAL A 18 0.32 15.95 0.47
N ALA A 19 0.34 17.18 -0.05
CA ALA A 19 0.10 17.45 -1.47
C ALA A 19 1.08 16.73 -2.42
N SER A 20 2.32 16.50 -1.97
CA SER A 20 3.38 15.90 -2.80
C SER A 20 3.50 14.38 -2.64
N HIS A 21 2.99 13.80 -1.55
CA HIS A 21 3.14 12.38 -1.29
C HIS A 21 2.19 11.89 -0.20
N HIS A 22 1.93 10.58 -0.24
CA HIS A 22 1.19 9.87 0.79
C HIS A 22 2.06 8.78 1.41
N VAL A 23 1.78 8.45 2.67
CA VAL A 23 2.27 7.24 3.33
C VAL A 23 1.06 6.49 3.85
N VAL A 24 0.97 5.22 3.49
CA VAL A 24 -0.05 4.30 4.02
C VAL A 24 0.62 3.19 4.81
N GLU A 25 -0.01 2.75 5.89
CA GLU A 25 0.31 1.52 6.59
C GLU A 25 -0.46 0.37 5.94
N ILE A 26 0.21 -0.77 5.81
CA ILE A 26 -0.37 -2.03 5.35
C ILE A 26 -0.33 -3.00 6.52
N SER A 27 -1.50 -3.55 6.86
CA SER A 27 -1.62 -4.52 7.94
C SER A 27 -2.51 -5.71 7.54
N ILE A 28 -2.41 -6.78 8.32
CA ILE A 28 -3.35 -7.91 8.27
C ILE A 28 -3.89 -8.07 9.68
N LYS A 29 -5.19 -7.80 9.87
CA LYS A 29 -5.78 -7.64 11.21
C LYS A 29 -4.99 -6.58 11.99
N ASP A 30 -4.37 -6.96 13.11
CA ASP A 30 -3.66 -6.06 14.01
C ASP A 30 -2.13 -6.14 13.84
N GLU A 31 -1.65 -6.85 12.81
CA GLU A 31 -0.22 -6.97 12.52
C GLU A 31 0.18 -6.10 11.32
N SER A 32 1.04 -5.11 11.60
CA SER A 32 1.66 -4.29 10.57
C SER A 32 2.63 -5.10 9.71
N LEU A 33 2.45 -5.03 8.39
CA LEU A 33 3.41 -5.54 7.40
C LEU A 33 4.48 -4.51 7.08
N GLY A 34 4.16 -3.23 7.25
CA GLY A 34 5.02 -2.10 6.93
C GLY A 34 4.24 -0.96 6.30
N PHE A 35 4.95 -0.07 5.63
CA PHE A 35 4.40 1.15 5.08
C PHE A 35 4.75 1.27 3.60
N ILE A 36 3.97 2.06 2.87
CA ILE A 36 4.21 2.38 1.48
C ILE A 36 4.17 3.90 1.32
N TYR A 37 5.29 4.46 0.90
CA TYR A 37 5.39 5.83 0.41
C TYR A 37 4.96 5.89 -1.05
N ILE A 38 4.15 6.89 -1.39
CA ILE A 38 3.63 7.11 -2.74
C ILE A 38 3.88 8.57 -3.10
N ALA A 39 4.82 8.82 -4.02
CA ALA A 39 5.01 10.16 -4.59
C ALA A 39 3.84 10.50 -5.52
N LEU A 40 3.28 11.70 -5.36
CA LEU A 40 2.27 12.26 -6.24
C LEU A 40 2.95 13.27 -7.19
N GLY A 41 3.23 12.83 -8.41
CA GLY A 41 3.75 13.67 -9.50
C GLY A 41 2.70 13.90 -10.58
N GLU A 42 2.74 15.06 -11.24
CA GLU A 42 1.80 15.42 -12.33
C GLU A 42 2.06 14.68 -13.65
N LYS A 43 3.20 13.99 -13.81
CA LYS A 43 3.57 13.27 -15.03
C LYS A 43 4.30 11.95 -14.71
N ASP A 44 3.54 10.86 -14.79
CA ASP A 44 3.93 9.52 -15.24
C ASP A 44 4.99 8.70 -14.49
N ALA A 45 5.46 9.11 -13.31
CA ALA A 45 6.20 8.19 -12.43
C ALA A 45 5.82 8.42 -10.97
N SER A 46 4.72 7.79 -10.53
CA SER A 46 4.47 7.62 -9.11
C SER A 46 5.55 6.69 -8.55
N CYS A 47 6.59 7.25 -7.94
CA CYS A 47 7.57 6.47 -7.20
C CYS A 47 6.87 5.86 -5.99
N VAL A 48 6.83 4.53 -5.91
CA VAL A 48 6.26 3.80 -4.78
C VAL A 48 7.39 3.09 -4.05
N ILE A 49 7.56 3.41 -2.76
CA ILE A 49 8.65 2.87 -1.95
C ILE A 49 8.04 2.13 -0.76
N PRO A 50 8.12 0.80 -0.70
CA PRO A 50 7.79 0.05 0.51
C PRO A 50 8.91 0.20 1.54
N PHE A 51 8.55 0.24 2.82
CA PHE A 51 9.52 0.25 3.91
C PHE A 51 8.98 -0.46 5.15
N THR A 52 9.90 -1.04 5.92
CA THR A 52 9.61 -1.76 7.16
C THR A 52 10.46 -1.19 8.31
N HIS A 53 10.39 -1.81 9.48
CA HIS A 53 11.29 -1.49 10.59
C HIS A 53 12.79 -1.70 10.26
N LEU A 54 13.11 -2.47 9.20
CA LEU A 54 14.47 -2.68 8.72
C LEU A 54 14.94 -1.58 7.75
N GLY A 55 14.05 -0.67 7.37
CA GLY A 55 14.33 0.45 6.47
C GLY A 55 13.62 0.34 5.13
N GLU A 56 14.08 1.14 4.18
CA GLU A 56 13.53 1.23 2.82
C GLU A 56 13.86 -0.01 2.00
N MET A 57 12.86 -0.48 1.26
CA MET A 57 13.03 -1.54 0.26
C MET A 57 13.20 -0.90 -1.12
N LYS A 58 13.46 -1.75 -2.13
CA LYS A 58 13.60 -1.30 -3.52
C LYS A 58 12.33 -0.58 -4.00
N ALA A 59 12.51 0.62 -4.55
CA ALA A 59 11.43 1.37 -5.20
C ALA A 59 10.83 0.57 -6.37
N VAL A 60 9.53 0.74 -6.57
CA VAL A 60 8.74 0.10 -7.61
C VAL A 60 7.77 1.09 -8.24
N ASP A 61 7.29 0.75 -9.43
CA ASP A 61 6.43 1.63 -10.23
C ASP A 61 4.93 1.40 -9.96
N CYS A 62 4.58 0.52 -9.02
CA CYS A 62 3.19 0.18 -8.75
C CYS A 62 2.91 -0.14 -7.28
N PHE A 63 1.77 0.30 -6.76
CA PHE A 63 1.33 0.05 -5.37
C PHE A 63 1.23 -1.46 -5.07
N GLN A 64 0.63 -2.19 -6.00
CA GLN A 64 0.49 -3.65 -5.95
C GLN A 64 1.86 -4.36 -5.86
N CYS A 65 2.87 -3.84 -6.55
CA CYS A 65 4.23 -4.34 -6.53
C CYS A 65 4.84 -4.16 -5.13
N ALA A 66 4.63 -2.98 -4.53
CA ALA A 66 5.13 -2.66 -3.20
C ALA A 66 4.43 -3.52 -2.12
N LEU A 67 3.13 -3.75 -2.27
CA LEU A 67 2.36 -4.64 -1.41
C LEU A 67 2.89 -6.09 -1.46
N LYS A 68 3.11 -6.63 -2.67
CA LYS A 68 3.69 -7.97 -2.83
C LYS A 68 5.06 -8.06 -2.17
N MET A 69 5.88 -7.00 -2.24
CA MET A 69 7.19 -6.97 -1.57
C MET A 69 7.07 -6.99 -0.04
N LEU A 70 6.20 -6.16 0.55
CA LEU A 70 5.98 -6.18 2.01
C LEU A 70 5.49 -7.54 2.49
N PHE A 71 4.55 -8.14 1.75
CA PHE A 71 4.04 -9.46 2.10
C PHE A 71 5.10 -10.57 1.93
N ALA A 72 5.88 -10.52 0.85
CA ALA A 72 6.99 -11.43 0.61
C ALA A 72 8.02 -11.39 1.75
N GLU A 73 8.40 -10.18 2.18
CA GLU A 73 9.32 -9.95 3.29
C GLU A 73 8.77 -10.54 4.59
N ARG A 74 7.50 -10.23 4.94
CA ARG A 74 6.89 -10.71 6.20
C ARG A 74 6.69 -12.22 6.23
N ALA A 75 6.30 -12.82 5.10
CA ALA A 75 5.93 -14.23 5.00
C ALA A 75 7.10 -15.14 4.58
N PHE A 76 8.28 -14.56 4.32
CA PHE A 76 9.45 -15.27 3.78
C PHE A 76 9.12 -16.03 2.48
N LEU A 77 8.33 -15.39 1.61
CA LEU A 77 7.92 -15.91 0.31
C LEU A 77 8.65 -15.17 -0.80
N ARG A 78 8.65 -15.76 -2.01
CA ARG A 78 9.09 -15.03 -3.20
C ARG A 78 7.94 -14.21 -3.78
N VAL A 79 8.26 -13.04 -4.32
CA VAL A 79 7.28 -12.10 -4.91
C VAL A 79 6.47 -12.75 -6.04
N ASP A 80 7.07 -13.66 -6.81
CA ASP A 80 6.44 -14.41 -7.91
C ASP A 80 5.45 -15.50 -7.44
N GLN A 81 5.40 -15.79 -6.14
CA GLN A 81 4.45 -16.73 -5.54
C GLN A 81 3.21 -16.05 -4.95
N ILE A 82 3.13 -14.72 -5.07
CA ILE A 82 2.06 -13.91 -4.50
C ILE A 82 1.30 -13.26 -5.62
N ASP A 83 -0.01 -13.51 -5.67
CA ASP A 83 -0.93 -12.84 -6.58
C ASP A 83 -1.93 -11.99 -5.81
N ILE A 84 -2.28 -10.85 -6.42
CA ILE A 84 -3.33 -9.97 -5.91
C ILE A 84 -4.60 -10.32 -6.68
N ALA A 85 -5.64 -10.73 -5.96
CA ALA A 85 -6.91 -11.05 -6.58
C ALA A 85 -7.50 -9.82 -7.29
N GLU A 86 -7.89 -9.98 -8.56
CA GLU A 86 -8.38 -8.90 -9.42
C GLU A 86 -9.72 -8.29 -8.97
N ASP A 87 -10.47 -9.01 -8.14
CA ASP A 87 -11.86 -8.67 -7.77
C ASP A 87 -11.98 -7.66 -6.62
N VAL A 88 -10.86 -7.21 -6.05
CA VAL A 88 -10.87 -6.06 -5.12
C VAL A 88 -10.90 -4.80 -5.95
N GLN A 89 -12.12 -4.39 -6.29
CA GLN A 89 -12.49 -3.09 -6.82
C GLN A 89 -11.46 -2.00 -6.50
N SER A 90 -10.63 -1.67 -7.50
CA SER A 90 -9.67 -0.54 -7.48
C SER A 90 -10.30 0.81 -7.12
N THR A 91 -11.62 0.86 -7.02
CA THR A 91 -12.44 1.96 -6.49
C THR A 91 -12.24 2.22 -5.01
N ASP A 92 -11.85 1.23 -4.18
CA ASP A 92 -11.73 1.45 -2.73
C ASP A 92 -10.44 2.18 -2.31
N LEU A 93 -9.32 1.99 -3.00
CA LEU A 93 -8.10 2.74 -2.69
C LEU A 93 -8.18 4.20 -3.16
N LYS A 94 -8.79 4.44 -4.33
CA LYS A 94 -9.09 5.80 -4.77
C LYS A 94 -10.13 6.44 -3.84
N SER A 95 -11.17 5.73 -3.41
CA SER A 95 -12.16 6.28 -2.47
C SER A 95 -11.54 6.54 -1.09
N VAL A 96 -10.69 5.66 -0.55
CA VAL A 96 -9.97 5.87 0.73
C VAL A 96 -9.02 7.06 0.63
N LEU A 97 -8.27 7.19 -0.47
CA LEU A 97 -7.41 8.36 -0.69
C LEU A 97 -8.23 9.64 -0.90
N ILE A 98 -9.33 9.60 -1.65
CA ILE A 98 -10.23 10.75 -1.88
C ILE A 98 -10.96 11.14 -0.59
N GLU A 99 -11.39 10.18 0.22
CA GLU A 99 -12.07 10.40 1.49
C GLU A 99 -11.11 10.98 2.53
N ALA A 100 -9.89 10.45 2.60
CA ALA A 100 -8.87 10.99 3.48
C ALA A 100 -8.41 12.42 3.06
N VAL A 101 -8.33 12.71 1.75
CA VAL A 101 -8.14 14.08 1.22
C VAL A 101 -9.34 14.98 1.56
N SER A 102 -10.57 14.47 1.45
CA SER A 102 -11.80 15.21 1.80
C SER A 102 -11.91 15.51 3.30
N LYS A 103 -11.34 14.64 4.14
CA LYS A 103 -11.30 14.83 5.60
C LYS A 103 -10.21 15.80 6.02
N ALA A 104 -9.03 15.72 5.39
CA ALA A 104 -7.91 16.64 5.64
C ALA A 104 -8.20 18.09 5.19
N SER A 105 -8.97 18.27 4.11
CA SER A 105 -9.40 19.58 3.61
C SER A 105 -10.47 20.26 4.46
N LYS A 106 -11.35 19.49 5.13
CA LYS A 106 -12.36 20.03 6.07
C LYS A 106 -11.78 20.55 7.38
N ASN A 107 -10.58 20.11 7.76
CA ASN A 107 -9.89 20.57 8.98
C ASN A 107 -9.08 21.88 8.79
N LYS A 108 -9.18 22.56 7.64
CA LYS A 108 -8.46 23.82 7.34
C LYS A 108 -9.34 25.09 7.32
N VAL A 109 -10.50 25.08 7.96
CA VAL A 109 -11.29 26.32 8.18
C VAL A 109 -11.37 26.60 9.67
N HIS A 110 -10.36 27.29 10.19
CA HIS A 110 -10.43 28.13 11.38
C HIS A 110 -9.63 29.40 11.14
#